data_AF-A0A8S2P7Z2-F1
#
_entry.id   AF-A0A8S2P7Z2-F1
#
_cell.length_a   1.000
_cell.length_b   1.000
_cell.length_c   1.000
_cell.angle_alpha   90.00
_cell.angle_beta   90.00
_cell.angle_gamma   90.00
#
_symmetry.space_group_name_H-M   'P 1'
#
loop_
_entity.id
_entity.type
_entity.pdbx_description
1 polymer ?
#
loop_
_entity_poly.entity_id
_entity_poly.type
_entity_poly.pdbx_seq_one_letter_code
_entity_poly.pdbx_strand_id
1 'polypeptide(L)'
;MGSLKVVLLTESNSLAENAALPYKYYGHILREKILAITEELHYRCECVDVHKLDFQEHESVNKFLNADIVIMDVTNQDRRPTFMYQKGNRENKFTESFCQDQDSLEKAIDWYRRGFAADPNIYAGINLLFLLAVRTDDLKNSEAYRIIIQLNALLGKKGRSLRDLTDYWDVATYFELHAVQRDWSKACLAALHMYLLNPPIWYLKSTINNLKILHQATRMRNQQKPREQPSTSSDDEDVYSFWIDYFSDAINSNLTSNEEKELPAQVPILVCDNYEKNDGTTLKNVYVESHLQLNFHTGSEPETLVIRTLEKQKQKQTEESVRTIDMNSIRSIINVKRDNRSVFLYAYENAEAFLSVELQIFFSSAERRTAFNEKMSKYRLQTSISEVEPKFDVSDLDKLNQKFLIVGKQTSETMHRNLHKNTN
;
A
#
# COMPACT_ATOMS: atom_id res chain seq x y z
N MET A 1 4.26 -38.14 17.61
CA MET A 1 3.75 -37.25 16.54
C MET A 1 2.43 -36.69 17.02
N GLY A 2 2.20 -35.38 16.90
CA GLY A 2 0.93 -34.77 17.30
C GLY A 2 -0.23 -35.30 16.43
N SER A 3 -1.46 -35.23 16.96
CA SER A 3 -2.67 -35.51 16.18
C SER A 3 -2.76 -34.53 14.99
N LEU A 4 -2.95 -35.05 13.77
CA LEU A 4 -3.11 -34.22 12.58
C LEU A 4 -4.39 -33.38 12.69
N LYS A 5 -4.30 -32.11 12.28
CA LYS A 5 -5.43 -31.19 12.18
C LYS A 5 -6.08 -31.31 10.80
N VAL A 6 -7.29 -31.83 10.76
CA VAL A 6 -8.10 -31.96 9.54
C VAL A 6 -9.18 -30.89 9.57
N VAL A 7 -9.25 -30.05 8.53
CA VAL A 7 -10.35 -29.10 8.36
C VAL A 7 -11.25 -29.58 7.23
N LEU A 8 -12.52 -29.81 7.56
CA LEU A 8 -13.56 -30.07 6.60
C LEU A 8 -14.26 -28.74 6.26
N LEU A 9 -14.16 -28.33 5.00
CA LEU A 9 -14.91 -27.20 4.49
C LEU A 9 -16.36 -27.62 4.27
N THR A 10 -17.22 -27.12 5.14
CA THR A 10 -18.67 -27.33 5.12
C THR A 10 -19.36 -26.14 4.49
N GLU A 11 -20.56 -26.36 3.97
CA GLU A 11 -21.46 -25.28 3.58
C GLU A 11 -22.42 -25.07 4.77
N SER A 12 -22.47 -23.88 5.37
CA SER A 12 -23.64 -23.58 6.18
C SER A 12 -24.84 -23.56 5.24
N ASN A 13 -25.92 -24.25 5.65
CA ASN A 13 -27.14 -24.39 4.87
C ASN A 13 -27.54 -23.03 4.26
N SER A 14 -27.31 -22.84 2.96
CA SER A 14 -28.28 -22.11 2.19
C SER A 14 -29.54 -22.97 2.24
N LEU A 15 -30.45 -22.59 3.14
CA LEU A 15 -31.87 -22.87 3.04
C LEU A 15 -32.47 -22.17 1.80
N ALA A 16 -31.73 -22.11 0.69
CA ALA A 16 -32.33 -21.93 -0.61
C ALA A 16 -32.90 -23.30 -0.98
N GLU A 17 -34.22 -23.40 -1.05
CA GLU A 17 -34.99 -24.60 -1.40
C GLU A 17 -34.64 -25.19 -2.78
N ASN A 18 -33.70 -24.57 -3.52
CA ASN A 18 -33.41 -24.84 -4.92
C ASN A 18 -32.09 -25.59 -5.20
N ALA A 19 -31.30 -25.97 -4.18
CA ALA A 19 -30.16 -26.86 -4.40
C ALA A 19 -30.65 -28.30 -4.62
N ALA A 20 -30.25 -28.94 -5.74
CA ALA A 20 -30.73 -30.27 -6.12
C ALA A 20 -30.54 -31.31 -4.99
N LEU A 21 -31.64 -31.97 -4.60
CA LEU A 21 -31.71 -33.00 -3.53
C LEU A 21 -30.57 -34.04 -3.50
N PRO A 22 -30.00 -34.51 -4.64
CA PRO A 22 -28.88 -35.44 -4.62
C PRO A 22 -27.61 -34.87 -3.97
N TYR A 23 -27.33 -33.57 -4.15
CA TYR A 23 -26.12 -32.92 -3.61
C TYR A 23 -26.13 -32.89 -2.07
N LYS A 24 -27.28 -32.55 -1.47
CA LYS A 24 -27.44 -32.59 0.00
C LYS A 24 -27.24 -33.98 0.57
N TYR A 25 -27.70 -35.01 -0.13
CA TYR A 25 -27.64 -36.40 0.34
C TYR A 25 -26.21 -36.99 0.27
N TYR A 26 -25.51 -36.83 -0.85
CA TYR A 26 -24.15 -37.34 -1.01
C TYR A 26 -23.12 -36.56 -0.18
N GLY A 27 -23.28 -35.24 -0.06
CA GLY A 27 -22.40 -34.41 0.77
C GLY A 27 -22.49 -34.77 2.26
N HIS A 28 -23.68 -35.05 2.78
CA HIS A 28 -23.87 -35.50 4.16
C HIS A 28 -23.21 -36.87 4.41
N ILE A 29 -23.40 -37.84 3.51
CA ILE A 29 -22.80 -39.17 3.64
C ILE A 29 -21.26 -39.09 3.60
N LEU A 30 -20.72 -38.26 2.70
CA LEU A 30 -19.28 -38.06 2.60
C LEU A 30 -18.71 -37.43 3.88
N ARG A 31 -19.40 -36.42 4.43
CA ARG A 31 -19.04 -35.78 5.71
C ARG A 31 -19.00 -36.78 6.86
N GLU A 32 -20.05 -37.58 7.04
CA GLU A 32 -20.11 -38.59 8.11
C GLU A 32 -18.97 -39.61 7.98
N LYS A 33 -18.65 -40.05 6.76
CA LYS A 33 -17.51 -40.95 6.52
C LYS A 33 -16.17 -40.31 6.86
N ILE A 34 -15.96 -39.05 6.49
CA ILE A 34 -14.74 -38.31 6.81
C ILE A 34 -14.59 -38.19 8.33
N LEU A 35 -15.66 -37.82 9.03
CA LEU A 35 -15.66 -37.70 10.49
C LEU A 35 -15.31 -39.03 11.17
N ALA A 36 -15.95 -40.12 10.75
CA ALA A 36 -15.67 -41.46 11.27
C ALA A 36 -14.21 -41.87 11.07
N ILE A 37 -13.64 -41.64 9.88
CA ILE A 37 -12.22 -41.93 9.58
C ILE A 37 -11.29 -41.07 10.44
N THR A 38 -11.60 -39.77 10.60
CA THR A 38 -10.77 -38.89 11.43
C THR A 38 -10.81 -39.27 12.91
N GLU A 39 -11.94 -39.77 13.40
CA GLU A 39 -12.08 -40.28 14.76
C GLU A 39 -11.29 -41.58 14.96
N GLU A 40 -11.40 -42.53 14.02
CA GLU A 40 -10.64 -43.78 14.02
C GLU A 40 -9.12 -43.54 14.03
N LEU A 41 -8.65 -42.54 13.28
CA LEU A 41 -7.24 -42.19 13.18
C LEU A 41 -6.77 -41.23 14.29
N HIS A 42 -7.65 -40.87 15.24
CA HIS A 42 -7.38 -39.90 16.31
C HIS A 42 -6.86 -38.54 15.80
N TYR A 43 -7.38 -38.07 14.66
CA TYR A 43 -7.09 -36.76 14.10
C TYR A 43 -8.01 -35.70 14.69
N ARG A 44 -7.51 -34.47 14.90
CA ARG A 44 -8.34 -33.33 15.30
C ARG A 44 -9.09 -32.83 14.07
N CYS A 45 -10.37 -33.15 13.96
CA CYS A 45 -11.22 -32.67 12.87
C CYS A 45 -12.04 -31.43 13.29
N GLU A 46 -12.00 -30.37 12.48
CA GLU A 46 -12.82 -29.16 12.66
C GLU A 46 -13.59 -28.86 11.37
N CYS A 47 -14.84 -28.40 11.51
CA CYS A 47 -15.64 -27.94 10.37
C CYS A 47 -15.53 -26.41 10.23
N VAL A 48 -15.25 -25.93 9.02
CA VAL A 48 -15.21 -24.50 8.70
C VAL A 48 -16.20 -24.23 7.57
N ASP A 49 -17.02 -23.21 7.73
CA ASP A 49 -17.96 -22.79 6.69
C ASP A 49 -17.24 -22.00 5.59
N VAL A 50 -17.38 -22.41 4.33
CA VAL A 50 -16.73 -21.74 3.19
C VAL A 50 -17.18 -20.28 3.07
N HIS A 51 -18.44 -19.97 3.40
CA HIS A 51 -18.91 -18.58 3.40
C HIS A 51 -18.12 -17.70 4.36
N LYS A 52 -17.70 -18.24 5.50
CA LYS A 52 -16.86 -17.50 6.46
C LYS A 52 -15.46 -17.22 5.90
N LEU A 53 -14.97 -18.07 4.99
CA LEU A 53 -13.73 -17.80 4.26
C LEU A 53 -13.89 -16.72 3.19
N ASP A 54 -15.06 -16.66 2.52
CA ASP A 54 -15.39 -15.57 1.58
C ASP A 54 -15.35 -14.20 2.27
N PHE A 55 -15.84 -14.14 3.51
CA PHE A 55 -15.87 -12.91 4.32
C PHE A 55 -14.61 -12.69 5.16
N GLN A 56 -13.54 -13.47 4.93
CA GLN A 56 -12.28 -13.40 5.67
C GLN A 56 -12.45 -13.43 7.20
N GLU A 57 -13.40 -14.22 7.70
CA GLU A 57 -13.67 -14.36 9.12
C GLU A 57 -12.47 -14.98 9.83
N HIS A 58 -11.90 -14.23 10.78
CA HIS A 58 -10.58 -14.47 11.32
C HIS A 58 -10.39 -15.88 11.91
N GLU A 59 -11.37 -16.43 12.62
CA GLU A 59 -11.26 -17.76 13.22
C GLU A 59 -11.27 -18.85 12.14
N SER A 60 -12.20 -18.76 11.17
CA SER A 60 -12.30 -19.69 10.05
C SER A 60 -11.06 -19.69 9.16
N VAL A 61 -10.53 -18.50 8.84
CA VAL A 61 -9.29 -18.37 8.05
C VAL A 61 -8.11 -18.98 8.81
N ASN A 62 -7.98 -18.69 10.11
CA ASN A 62 -6.90 -19.26 10.92
C ASN A 62 -6.98 -20.78 11.02
N LYS A 63 -8.19 -21.35 11.16
CA LYS A 63 -8.39 -22.80 11.13
C LYS A 63 -7.95 -23.40 9.81
N PHE A 64 -8.36 -22.80 8.69
CA PHE A 64 -7.98 -23.25 7.34
C PHE A 64 -6.46 -23.20 7.11
N LEU A 65 -5.80 -22.08 7.45
CA LEU A 65 -4.36 -21.91 7.20
C LEU A 65 -3.50 -22.84 8.06
N ASN A 66 -3.92 -23.10 9.31
CA ASN A 66 -3.21 -23.96 10.26
C ASN A 66 -3.58 -25.45 10.18
N ALA A 67 -4.45 -25.84 9.25
CA ALA A 67 -4.78 -27.24 9.03
C ALA A 67 -3.58 -28.01 8.46
N ASP A 68 -3.47 -29.29 8.76
CA ASP A 68 -2.56 -30.21 8.07
C ASP A 68 -3.21 -30.70 6.77
N ILE A 69 -4.47 -31.14 6.88
CA ILE A 69 -5.28 -31.64 5.77
C ILE A 69 -6.53 -30.77 5.64
N VAL A 70 -6.84 -30.31 4.42
CA VAL A 70 -8.11 -29.65 4.13
C VAL A 70 -8.89 -30.49 3.14
N ILE A 71 -10.14 -30.76 3.46
CA ILE A 71 -11.06 -31.51 2.61
C ILE A 71 -12.20 -30.57 2.22
N MET A 72 -12.49 -30.50 0.93
CA MET A 72 -13.59 -29.72 0.38
C MET A 72 -14.29 -30.51 -0.71
N ASP A 73 -15.61 -30.45 -0.71
CA ASP A 73 -16.40 -30.89 -1.86
C ASP A 73 -16.24 -29.86 -3.00
N VAL A 74 -15.52 -30.25 -4.04
CA VAL A 74 -15.27 -29.41 -5.22
C VAL A 74 -16.36 -29.54 -6.28
N THR A 75 -17.43 -30.31 -6.05
CA THR A 75 -18.51 -30.44 -7.03
C THR A 75 -19.32 -29.15 -7.18
N ASN A 76 -19.35 -28.30 -6.15
CA ASN A 76 -19.91 -26.95 -6.20
C ASN A 76 -18.94 -26.00 -6.92
N GLN A 77 -19.31 -25.58 -8.15
CA GLN A 77 -18.43 -24.75 -8.98
C GLN A 77 -18.28 -23.32 -8.46
N ASP A 78 -19.29 -22.78 -7.79
CA ASP A 78 -19.35 -21.38 -7.34
C ASP A 78 -18.37 -21.07 -6.21
N ARG A 79 -17.92 -22.10 -5.47
CA ARG A 79 -17.04 -21.96 -4.29
C ARG A 79 -15.57 -22.34 -4.55
N ARG A 80 -15.28 -22.88 -5.74
CA ARG A 80 -13.91 -23.22 -6.17
C ARG A 80 -12.96 -22.02 -6.15
N PRO A 81 -13.36 -20.80 -6.56
CA PRO A 81 -12.45 -19.66 -6.58
C PRO A 81 -11.93 -19.28 -5.18
N THR A 82 -12.81 -19.24 -4.17
CA THR A 82 -12.43 -18.95 -2.78
C THR A 82 -11.45 -19.98 -2.25
N PHE A 83 -11.71 -21.26 -2.48
CA PHE A 83 -10.78 -22.31 -2.06
C PHE A 83 -9.42 -22.18 -2.74
N MET A 84 -9.40 -21.91 -4.05
CA MET A 84 -8.16 -21.71 -4.80
C MET A 84 -7.38 -20.48 -4.29
N TYR A 85 -8.07 -19.39 -3.98
CA TYR A 85 -7.49 -18.19 -3.39
C TYR A 85 -6.87 -18.48 -2.01
N GLN A 86 -7.63 -19.10 -1.10
CA GLN A 86 -7.14 -19.41 0.24
C GLN A 86 -6.01 -20.44 0.23
N LYS A 87 -6.06 -21.40 -0.70
CA LYS A 87 -4.96 -22.34 -0.91
C LYS A 87 -3.71 -21.64 -1.45
N GLY A 88 -3.87 -20.70 -2.38
CA GLY A 88 -2.78 -19.82 -2.83
C GLY A 88 -2.12 -19.07 -1.67
N ASN A 89 -2.90 -18.53 -0.73
CA ASN A 89 -2.38 -17.93 0.50
C ASN A 89 -1.57 -18.91 1.34
N ARG A 90 -2.09 -20.12 1.57
CA ARG A 90 -1.44 -21.16 2.40
C ARG A 90 -0.12 -21.67 1.79
N GLU A 91 -0.09 -21.82 0.47
CA GLU A 91 1.11 -22.28 -0.24
C GLU A 91 2.13 -21.13 -0.44
N ASN A 92 1.78 -19.88 -0.14
CA ASN A 92 2.68 -18.72 -0.26
C ASN A 92 3.72 -18.62 0.87
N LYS A 93 4.27 -19.76 1.30
CA LYS A 93 5.41 -19.85 2.22
C LYS A 93 6.67 -19.21 1.66
N PHE A 94 6.71 -18.95 0.36
CA PHE A 94 7.75 -18.17 -0.30
C PHE A 94 8.01 -16.83 0.42
N THR A 95 6.94 -16.14 0.83
CA THR A 95 7.03 -14.85 1.53
C THR A 95 7.66 -14.97 2.91
N GLU A 96 7.43 -16.08 3.62
CA GLU A 96 8.03 -16.39 4.92
C GLU A 96 9.47 -16.91 4.80
N SER A 97 9.81 -17.58 3.68
CA SER A 97 11.12 -18.15 3.41
C SER A 97 12.17 -17.16 2.88
N PHE A 98 11.88 -15.85 2.91
CA PHE A 98 12.74 -14.81 2.33
C PHE A 98 13.17 -15.09 0.88
N CYS A 99 12.20 -15.50 0.05
CA CYS A 99 12.38 -15.79 -1.37
C CYS A 99 13.17 -17.08 -1.72
N GLN A 100 13.33 -18.01 -0.77
CA GLN A 100 14.13 -19.22 -1.00
C GLN A 100 13.32 -20.40 -1.54
N ASP A 101 12.05 -20.54 -1.14
CA ASP A 101 11.22 -21.69 -1.51
C ASP A 101 10.51 -21.50 -2.87
N GLN A 102 11.27 -21.75 -3.95
CA GLN A 102 10.76 -21.66 -5.32
C GLN A 102 9.66 -22.68 -5.63
N ASP A 103 9.65 -23.84 -4.98
CA ASP A 103 8.61 -24.85 -5.18
C ASP A 103 7.26 -24.38 -4.62
N SER A 104 7.27 -23.74 -3.46
CA SER A 104 6.08 -23.10 -2.89
C SER A 104 5.60 -21.92 -3.74
N LEU A 105 6.52 -21.13 -4.32
CA LEU A 105 6.18 -20.07 -5.28
C LEU A 105 5.41 -20.62 -6.49
N GLU A 106 5.93 -21.67 -7.14
CA GLU A 106 5.28 -22.27 -8.32
C GLU A 106 3.90 -22.88 -7.97
N LYS A 107 3.78 -23.53 -6.82
CA LYS A 107 2.49 -24.03 -6.33
C LYS A 107 1.49 -22.89 -6.10
N ALA A 108 1.91 -21.82 -5.45
CA ALA A 108 1.06 -20.66 -5.21
C ALA A 108 0.60 -20.04 -6.53
N ILE A 109 1.51 -19.85 -7.50
CA ILE A 109 1.17 -19.34 -8.84
C ILE A 109 0.13 -20.23 -9.52
N ASP A 110 0.28 -21.56 -9.48
CA ASP A 110 -0.69 -22.48 -10.06
C ASP A 110 -2.08 -22.36 -9.41
N TRP A 111 -2.15 -22.26 -8.08
CA TRP A 111 -3.42 -22.05 -7.37
C TRP A 111 -4.08 -20.72 -7.72
N TYR A 112 -3.31 -19.63 -7.73
CA TYR A 112 -3.82 -18.32 -8.10
C TYR A 112 -4.25 -18.25 -9.57
N ARG A 113 -3.51 -18.89 -10.48
CA ARG A 113 -3.86 -18.99 -11.90
C ARG A 113 -5.20 -19.71 -12.08
N ARG A 114 -5.40 -20.83 -11.39
CA ARG A 114 -6.67 -21.58 -11.44
C ARG A 114 -7.82 -20.77 -10.83
N GLY A 115 -7.59 -20.12 -9.69
CA GLY A 115 -8.59 -19.29 -9.01
C GLY A 115 -9.04 -18.11 -9.87
N PHE A 116 -8.08 -17.39 -10.45
CA PHE A 116 -8.35 -16.24 -11.31
C PHE A 116 -9.02 -16.63 -12.64
N ALA A 117 -8.67 -17.78 -13.21
CA ALA A 117 -9.35 -18.30 -14.41
C ALA A 117 -10.79 -18.74 -14.13
N ALA A 118 -11.08 -19.22 -12.92
CA ALA A 118 -12.43 -19.63 -12.51
C ALA A 118 -13.33 -18.44 -12.18
N ASP A 119 -12.82 -17.44 -11.44
CA ASP A 119 -13.52 -16.20 -11.14
C ASP A 119 -12.55 -15.00 -11.09
N PRO A 120 -12.48 -14.22 -12.19
CA PRO A 120 -11.61 -13.06 -12.26
C PRO A 120 -12.02 -11.97 -11.26
N ASN A 121 -11.24 -11.81 -10.20
CA ASN A 121 -11.39 -10.75 -9.22
C ASN A 121 -10.06 -10.04 -8.94
N ILE A 122 -10.14 -8.81 -8.43
CA ILE A 122 -8.96 -7.94 -8.23
C ILE A 122 -7.93 -8.55 -7.26
N TYR A 123 -8.37 -9.27 -6.23
CA TYR A 123 -7.48 -9.82 -5.19
C TYR A 123 -6.70 -11.04 -5.69
N ALA A 124 -7.37 -11.98 -6.35
CA ALA A 124 -6.71 -13.12 -6.97
C ALA A 124 -5.77 -12.66 -8.11
N GLY A 125 -6.20 -11.68 -8.91
CA GLY A 125 -5.42 -11.16 -10.02
C GLY A 125 -4.15 -10.43 -9.57
N ILE A 126 -4.22 -9.58 -8.54
CA ILE A 126 -3.03 -8.84 -8.07
C ILE A 126 -2.04 -9.77 -7.38
N ASN A 127 -2.51 -10.73 -6.57
CA ASN A 127 -1.64 -11.75 -5.97
C ASN A 127 -0.94 -12.61 -7.03
N LEU A 128 -1.67 -13.02 -8.07
CA LEU A 128 -1.08 -13.74 -9.20
C LEU A 128 -0.01 -12.89 -9.92
N LEU A 129 -0.34 -11.64 -10.23
CA LEU A 129 0.57 -10.72 -10.90
C LEU A 129 1.83 -10.46 -10.07
N PHE A 130 1.67 -10.24 -8.76
CA PHE A 130 2.75 -10.09 -7.81
C PHE A 130 3.70 -11.30 -7.83
N LEU A 131 3.17 -12.53 -7.69
CA LEU A 131 3.99 -13.74 -7.70
C LEU A 131 4.68 -13.96 -9.06
N LEU A 132 4.02 -13.62 -10.17
CA LEU A 132 4.64 -13.64 -11.50
C LEU A 132 5.80 -12.65 -11.62
N ALA A 133 5.65 -11.44 -11.09
CA ALA A 133 6.71 -10.41 -11.07
C ALA A 133 7.87 -10.78 -10.12
N VAL A 134 7.56 -11.49 -9.05
CA VAL A 134 8.56 -12.12 -8.18
C VAL A 134 9.29 -13.25 -8.90
N ARG A 135 8.63 -14.02 -9.76
CA ARG A 135 9.25 -15.13 -10.50
C ARG A 135 10.12 -14.67 -11.68
N THR A 136 9.72 -13.63 -12.40
CA THR A 136 10.43 -13.17 -13.62
C THR A 136 10.33 -11.66 -13.85
N ASP A 137 11.37 -11.07 -14.45
CA ASP A 137 11.36 -9.68 -14.91
C ASP A 137 10.62 -9.51 -16.26
N ASP A 138 10.39 -10.60 -16.99
CA ASP A 138 9.73 -10.56 -18.30
C ASP A 138 8.20 -10.53 -18.17
N LEU A 139 7.68 -9.39 -17.73
CA LEU A 139 6.25 -9.09 -17.70
C LEU A 139 5.66 -8.84 -19.10
N LYS A 140 6.49 -8.81 -20.15
CA LYS A 140 6.01 -8.72 -21.55
C LYS A 140 5.49 -10.06 -22.05
N ASN A 141 5.65 -11.14 -21.29
CA ASN A 141 5.00 -12.41 -21.57
C ASN A 141 3.47 -12.25 -21.57
N SER A 142 2.81 -13.00 -22.44
CA SER A 142 1.37 -12.89 -22.75
C SER A 142 0.44 -13.05 -21.53
N GLU A 143 0.86 -13.74 -20.48
CA GLU A 143 0.05 -13.98 -19.28
C GLU A 143 -0.04 -12.74 -18.38
N ALA A 144 1.09 -12.17 -17.93
CA ALA A 144 1.11 -11.01 -17.04
C ALA A 144 0.40 -9.80 -17.66
N TYR A 145 0.64 -9.56 -18.95
CA TYR A 145 -0.03 -8.49 -19.68
C TYR A 145 -1.56 -8.68 -19.75
N ARG A 146 -2.05 -9.92 -19.97
CA ARG A 146 -3.49 -10.22 -19.92
C ARG A 146 -4.08 -9.97 -18.54
N ILE A 147 -3.37 -10.37 -17.47
CA ILE A 147 -3.80 -10.14 -16.09
C ILE A 147 -3.87 -8.63 -15.81
N ILE A 148 -2.87 -7.85 -16.23
CA ILE A 148 -2.86 -6.39 -16.09
C ILE A 148 -4.08 -5.75 -16.79
N ILE A 149 -4.41 -6.17 -18.01
CA ILE A 149 -5.60 -5.67 -18.72
C ILE A 149 -6.88 -5.99 -17.94
N GLN A 150 -7.02 -7.22 -17.47
CA GLN A 150 -8.20 -7.64 -16.70
C GLN A 150 -8.30 -6.89 -15.37
N LEU A 151 -7.19 -6.71 -14.65
CA LEU A 151 -7.14 -5.93 -13.41
C LEU A 151 -7.55 -4.48 -13.63
N ASN A 152 -7.06 -3.82 -14.69
CA ASN A 152 -7.49 -2.46 -15.03
C ASN A 152 -8.99 -2.40 -15.32
N ALA A 153 -9.54 -3.38 -16.03
CA ALA A 153 -10.98 -3.44 -16.30
C ALA A 153 -11.81 -3.69 -15.03
N LEU A 154 -11.33 -4.54 -14.11
CA LEU A 154 -11.99 -4.81 -12.84
C LEU A 154 -11.94 -3.60 -11.89
N LEU A 155 -10.79 -2.92 -11.77
CA LEU A 155 -10.67 -1.66 -11.04
C LEU A 155 -11.54 -0.56 -11.66
N GLY A 156 -11.61 -0.49 -12.99
CA GLY A 156 -12.49 0.44 -13.71
C GLY A 156 -13.99 0.26 -13.41
N LYS A 157 -14.41 -0.95 -13.03
CA LYS A 157 -15.78 -1.22 -12.55
C LYS A 157 -16.02 -0.74 -11.12
N LYS A 158 -14.96 -0.63 -10.30
CA LYS A 158 -15.02 -0.13 -8.91
C LYS A 158 -15.01 1.40 -8.86
N GLY A 159 -14.26 2.04 -9.75
CA GLY A 159 -14.20 3.49 -9.89
C GLY A 159 -13.66 3.88 -11.26
N ARG A 160 -14.12 5.02 -11.81
CA ARG A 160 -13.66 5.48 -13.14
C ARG A 160 -12.24 6.06 -13.09
N SER A 161 -11.79 6.45 -11.90
CA SER A 161 -10.45 6.94 -11.62
C SER A 161 -10.07 6.65 -10.17
N LEU A 162 -8.79 6.84 -9.83
CA LEU A 162 -8.26 6.59 -8.50
C LEU A 162 -9.04 7.30 -7.39
N ARG A 163 -9.56 8.50 -7.64
CA ARG A 163 -10.36 9.29 -6.68
C ARG A 163 -11.72 8.66 -6.35
N ASP A 164 -12.26 7.84 -7.24
CA ASP A 164 -13.56 7.20 -7.04
C ASP A 164 -13.43 5.94 -6.16
N LEU A 165 -12.19 5.46 -5.97
CA LEU A 165 -11.89 4.31 -5.12
C LEU A 165 -11.86 4.74 -3.65
N THR A 166 -12.85 4.32 -2.88
CA THR A 166 -12.97 4.66 -1.45
C THR A 166 -12.56 3.51 -0.53
N ASP A 167 -12.51 2.28 -1.06
CA ASP A 167 -12.03 1.12 -0.33
C ASP A 167 -10.50 1.04 -0.40
N TYR A 168 -9.87 0.80 0.76
CA TYR A 168 -8.41 0.70 0.85
C TYR A 168 -7.85 -0.40 -0.05
N TRP A 169 -8.51 -1.56 -0.13
CA TRP A 169 -7.98 -2.68 -0.88
C TRP A 169 -8.06 -2.47 -2.40
N ASP A 170 -9.06 -1.73 -2.86
CA ASP A 170 -9.14 -1.27 -4.26
C ASP A 170 -7.95 -0.32 -4.57
N VAL A 171 -7.66 0.65 -3.68
CA VAL A 171 -6.52 1.58 -3.83
C VAL A 171 -5.17 0.86 -3.71
N ALA A 172 -5.02 -0.06 -2.76
CA ALA A 172 -3.80 -0.87 -2.59
C ALA A 172 -3.55 -1.77 -3.81
N THR A 173 -4.61 -2.35 -4.38
CA THR A 173 -4.49 -3.11 -5.63
C THR A 173 -4.01 -2.23 -6.79
N TYR A 174 -4.52 -1.00 -6.89
CA TYR A 174 -4.05 -0.01 -7.87
C TYR A 174 -2.57 0.34 -7.63
N PHE A 175 -2.17 0.55 -6.37
CA PHE A 175 -0.78 0.82 -5.99
C PHE A 175 0.16 -0.32 -6.39
N GLU A 176 -0.16 -1.57 -6.02
CA GLU A 176 0.63 -2.76 -6.34
C GLU A 176 0.72 -3.00 -7.85
N LEU A 177 -0.39 -2.83 -8.58
CA LEU A 177 -0.46 -2.99 -10.03
C LEU A 177 0.50 -2.04 -10.75
N HIS A 178 0.56 -0.78 -10.31
CA HIS A 178 1.43 0.23 -10.92
C HIS A 178 2.89 0.11 -10.46
N ALA A 179 3.13 -0.31 -9.21
CA ALA A 179 4.47 -0.65 -8.73
C ALA A 179 5.10 -1.80 -9.54
N VAL A 180 4.34 -2.87 -9.81
CA VAL A 180 4.81 -4.00 -10.65
C VAL A 180 5.15 -3.55 -12.08
N GLN A 181 4.35 -2.64 -12.64
CA GLN A 181 4.60 -2.08 -13.98
C GLN A 181 5.69 -1.00 -14.01
N ARG A 182 6.23 -0.60 -12.85
CA ARG A 182 7.16 0.53 -12.69
C ARG A 182 6.57 1.85 -13.22
N ASP A 183 5.25 2.00 -13.13
CA ASP A 183 4.54 3.26 -13.39
C ASP A 183 4.53 4.07 -12.09
N TRP A 184 5.72 4.60 -11.76
CA TRP A 184 5.99 5.23 -10.48
C TRP A 184 5.07 6.42 -10.19
N SER A 185 4.76 7.23 -11.21
CA SER A 185 3.88 8.40 -11.04
C SER A 185 2.49 7.98 -10.52
N LYS A 186 1.89 6.93 -11.09
CA LYS A 186 0.59 6.42 -10.62
C LYS A 186 0.68 5.69 -9.29
N ALA A 187 1.78 4.99 -9.03
CA ALA A 187 2.02 4.37 -7.74
C ALA A 187 2.08 5.44 -6.62
N CYS A 188 2.80 6.54 -6.83
CA CYS A 188 2.88 7.64 -5.85
C CYS A 188 1.51 8.30 -5.59
N LEU A 189 0.68 8.48 -6.63
CA LEU A 189 -0.70 8.97 -6.45
C LEU A 189 -1.54 8.01 -5.60
N ALA A 190 -1.41 6.71 -5.83
CA ALA A 190 -2.11 5.70 -5.06
C ALA A 190 -1.63 5.65 -3.61
N ALA A 191 -0.33 5.78 -3.38
CA ALA A 191 0.25 5.88 -2.04
C ALA A 191 -0.29 7.09 -1.26
N LEU A 192 -0.36 8.27 -1.90
CA LEU A 192 -1.01 9.43 -1.28
C LEU A 192 -2.47 9.14 -0.93
N HIS A 193 -3.20 8.47 -1.81
CA HIS A 193 -4.59 8.11 -1.53
C HIS A 193 -4.71 7.09 -0.38
N MET A 194 -3.84 6.09 -0.30
CA MET A 194 -3.76 5.15 0.82
C MET A 194 -3.53 5.90 2.14
N TYR A 195 -2.65 6.91 2.14
CA TYR A 195 -2.42 7.76 3.31
C TYR A 195 -3.68 8.53 3.74
N LEU A 196 -4.42 9.09 2.78
CA LEU A 196 -5.64 9.87 3.04
C LEU A 196 -6.79 9.00 3.56
N LEU A 197 -6.87 7.73 3.13
CA LEU A 197 -7.86 6.77 3.65
C LEU A 197 -7.62 6.39 5.13
N ASN A 198 -6.43 6.69 5.67
CA ASN A 198 -6.04 6.42 7.06
C ASN A 198 -6.40 5.00 7.54
N PRO A 199 -5.92 3.95 6.84
CA PRO A 199 -6.27 2.57 7.15
C PRO A 199 -5.62 2.09 8.46
N PRO A 200 -6.16 1.02 9.09
CA PRO A 200 -5.46 0.31 10.15
C PRO A 200 -4.07 -0.17 9.71
N ILE A 201 -3.10 -0.16 10.62
CA ILE A 201 -1.69 -0.50 10.32
C ILE A 201 -1.51 -1.89 9.70
N TRP A 202 -2.36 -2.85 10.06
CA TRP A 202 -2.26 -4.21 9.53
C TRP A 202 -2.61 -4.31 8.04
N TYR A 203 -3.45 -3.41 7.52
CA TYR A 203 -3.71 -3.28 6.07
C TYR A 203 -2.43 -2.87 5.33
N LEU A 204 -1.77 -1.80 5.82
CA LEU A 204 -0.50 -1.32 5.27
C LEU A 204 0.58 -2.41 5.31
N LYS A 205 0.67 -3.12 6.44
CA LYS A 205 1.64 -4.21 6.63
C LYS A 205 1.54 -5.28 5.54
N SER A 206 0.33 -5.67 5.14
CA SER A 206 0.12 -6.66 4.07
C SER A 206 0.68 -6.17 2.72
N THR A 207 0.24 -4.98 2.29
CA THR A 207 0.61 -4.40 0.99
C THR A 207 2.12 -4.09 0.90
N ILE A 208 2.68 -3.46 1.93
CA ILE A 208 4.09 -3.04 1.91
C ILE A 208 5.03 -4.23 2.01
N ASN A 209 4.68 -5.29 2.76
CA ASN A 209 5.50 -6.49 2.80
C ASN A 209 5.57 -7.19 1.45
N ASN A 210 4.47 -7.26 0.70
CA ASN A 210 4.48 -7.78 -0.68
C ASN A 210 5.47 -6.97 -1.54
N LEU A 211 5.38 -5.64 -1.56
CA LEU A 211 6.27 -4.82 -2.38
C LEU A 211 7.75 -4.90 -1.96
N LYS A 212 8.04 -5.04 -0.66
CA LYS A 212 9.40 -5.31 -0.18
C LYS A 212 9.96 -6.61 -0.74
N ILE A 213 9.15 -7.67 -0.76
CA ILE A 213 9.52 -8.97 -1.33
C ILE A 213 9.79 -8.85 -2.83
N LEU A 214 8.94 -8.12 -3.56
CA LEU A 214 9.16 -7.84 -5.00
C LEU A 214 10.49 -7.12 -5.23
N HIS A 215 10.77 -6.07 -4.47
CA HIS A 215 12.02 -5.31 -4.58
C HIS A 215 13.24 -6.17 -4.26
N GLN A 216 13.16 -6.99 -3.20
CA GLN A 216 14.23 -7.89 -2.80
C GLN A 216 14.50 -8.94 -3.88
N ALA A 217 13.47 -9.58 -4.42
CA ALA A 217 13.59 -10.55 -5.51
C ALA A 217 14.20 -9.92 -6.77
N THR A 218 13.74 -8.73 -7.15
CA THR A 218 14.28 -7.95 -8.27
C THR A 218 15.76 -7.61 -8.06
N ARG A 219 16.14 -7.18 -6.86
CA ARG A 219 17.53 -6.87 -6.50
C ARG A 219 18.42 -8.10 -6.56
N MET A 220 17.98 -9.24 -6.02
CA MET A 220 18.75 -10.50 -6.09
C MET A 220 19.02 -10.92 -7.53
N ARG A 221 18.03 -10.80 -8.42
CA ARG A 221 18.21 -11.08 -9.86
C ARG A 221 19.15 -10.11 -10.54
N ASN A 222 19.03 -8.82 -10.27
CA ASN A 222 19.88 -7.80 -10.88
C ASN A 222 21.35 -7.90 -10.42
N GLN A 223 21.61 -8.41 -9.21
CA GLN A 223 22.97 -8.71 -8.76
C GLN A 223 23.65 -9.86 -9.53
N GLN A 224 22.86 -10.74 -10.14
CA GLN A 224 23.37 -11.85 -10.96
C GLN A 224 23.64 -11.44 -12.43
N LYS A 225 23.14 -10.28 -12.86
CA LYS A 225 23.43 -9.72 -14.18
C LYS A 225 24.78 -8.97 -14.15
N PRO A 226 25.57 -8.96 -15.24
CA PRO A 226 26.77 -8.13 -15.33
C PRO A 226 26.40 -6.67 -15.02
N ARG A 227 27.23 -5.95 -14.24
CA ARG A 227 27.04 -4.53 -13.93
C ARG A 227 26.98 -3.71 -15.23
N GLU A 228 25.78 -3.52 -15.75
CA GLU A 228 25.49 -2.37 -16.59
C GLU A 228 25.51 -1.12 -15.68
N GLN A 229 25.90 0.02 -16.25
CA GLN A 229 26.10 1.26 -15.50
C GLN A 229 24.88 1.61 -14.64
N PRO A 230 25.06 2.23 -13.46
CA PRO A 230 23.94 2.64 -12.62
C PRO A 230 23.02 3.55 -13.43
N SER A 231 21.83 3.03 -13.76
CA SER A 231 20.75 3.85 -14.32
C SER A 231 20.42 4.93 -13.29
N THR A 232 20.44 6.19 -13.71
CA THR A 232 19.93 7.31 -12.92
C THR A 232 18.48 6.99 -12.55
N SER A 233 18.15 6.93 -11.25
CA SER A 233 16.76 6.79 -10.81
C SER A 233 15.96 7.96 -11.36
N SER A 234 14.72 7.70 -11.78
CA SER A 234 13.81 8.79 -12.12
C SER A 234 13.30 9.46 -10.84
N ASP A 235 13.03 10.77 -10.87
CA ASP A 235 12.44 11.52 -9.74
C ASP A 235 11.24 10.78 -9.10
N ASP A 236 10.37 10.16 -9.94
CA ASP A 236 9.20 9.43 -9.44
C ASP A 236 9.57 8.11 -8.71
N GLU A 237 10.71 7.48 -9.04
CA GLU A 237 11.21 6.27 -8.36
C GLU A 237 11.75 6.62 -6.95
N ASP A 238 12.35 7.79 -6.80
CA ASP A 238 12.78 8.32 -5.50
C ASP A 238 11.55 8.67 -4.62
N VAL A 239 10.51 9.29 -5.21
CA VAL A 239 9.24 9.56 -4.51
C VAL A 239 8.53 8.26 -4.14
N TYR A 240 8.55 7.25 -5.01
CA TYR A 240 8.00 5.93 -4.69
C TYR A 240 8.76 5.27 -3.55
N SER A 241 10.09 5.37 -3.55
CA SER A 241 10.94 4.87 -2.46
C SER A 241 10.60 5.55 -1.13
N PHE A 242 10.37 6.88 -1.16
CA PHE A 242 9.86 7.62 -0.01
C PHE A 242 8.55 7.03 0.51
N TRP A 243 7.58 6.71 -0.34
CA TRP A 243 6.31 6.13 0.10
C TRP A 243 6.47 4.76 0.75
N ILE A 244 7.38 3.92 0.23
CA ILE A 244 7.72 2.63 0.84
C ILE A 244 8.33 2.84 2.22
N ASP A 245 9.23 3.81 2.38
CA ASP A 245 9.85 4.13 3.67
C ASP A 245 8.85 4.75 4.65
N TYR A 246 7.98 5.65 4.17
CA TYR A 246 6.92 6.29 4.95
C TYR A 246 5.96 5.25 5.57
N PHE A 247 5.46 4.31 4.76
CA PHE A 247 4.58 3.28 5.29
C PHE A 247 5.33 2.23 6.13
N SER A 248 6.59 1.93 5.79
CA SER A 248 7.43 1.07 6.62
C SER A 248 7.65 1.66 8.00
N ASP A 249 7.86 2.97 8.07
CA ASP A 249 8.02 3.70 9.32
C ASP A 249 6.73 3.65 10.17
N ALA A 250 5.56 3.80 9.54
CA ALA A 250 4.27 3.63 10.20
C ALA A 250 4.12 2.22 10.82
N ILE A 251 4.45 1.18 10.06
CA ILE A 251 4.38 -0.22 10.49
C ILE A 251 5.34 -0.46 11.66
N ASN A 252 6.59 0.00 11.56
CA ASN A 252 7.62 -0.24 12.57
C ASN A 252 7.30 0.50 13.87
N SER A 253 6.76 1.72 13.80
CA SER A 253 6.40 2.50 15.00
C SER A 253 5.34 1.85 15.89
N ASN A 254 4.56 0.90 15.33
CA ASN A 254 3.52 0.15 16.04
C ASN A 254 4.02 -1.16 16.67
N LEU A 255 5.31 -1.48 16.52
CA LEU A 255 5.90 -2.67 17.12
C LEU A 255 6.28 -2.42 18.59
N THR A 256 6.44 -3.52 19.34
CA THR A 256 6.56 -3.48 20.80
C THR A 256 7.95 -3.10 21.31
N SER A 257 8.98 -3.13 20.46
CA SER A 257 10.34 -2.81 20.90
C SER A 257 10.51 -1.30 21.15
N ASN A 258 11.34 -0.94 22.12
CA ASN A 258 11.58 0.48 22.44
C ASN A 258 12.38 1.19 21.33
N GLU A 259 13.30 0.49 20.67
CA GLU A 259 14.11 1.03 19.56
C GLU A 259 13.24 1.44 18.37
N GLU A 260 12.22 0.64 18.03
CA GLU A 260 11.33 0.92 16.90
C GLU A 260 10.40 2.12 17.15
N LYS A 261 10.21 2.52 18.41
CA LYS A 261 9.43 3.71 18.80
C LYS A 261 10.21 5.01 18.71
N GLU A 262 11.55 4.95 18.75
CA GLU A 262 12.37 6.14 18.59
C GLU A 262 12.27 6.72 17.17
N LEU A 263 12.36 8.04 17.05
CA LEU A 263 12.38 8.69 15.74
C LEU A 263 13.66 8.29 14.98
N PRO A 264 13.53 7.82 13.72
CA PRO A 264 14.69 7.57 12.87
C PRO A 264 15.49 8.86 12.62
N ALA A 265 16.76 8.71 12.23
CA ALA A 265 17.64 9.85 11.97
C ALA A 265 17.11 10.77 10.86
N GLN A 266 16.44 10.19 9.86
CA GLN A 266 15.66 10.90 8.86
C GLN A 266 14.24 10.37 8.90
N VAL A 267 13.30 11.20 9.33
CA VAL A 267 11.90 10.83 9.50
C VAL A 267 11.16 11.17 8.20
N PRO A 268 10.55 10.20 7.51
CA PRO A 268 9.73 10.50 6.36
C PRO A 268 8.44 11.19 6.84
N ILE A 269 8.18 12.39 6.31
CA ILE A 269 7.03 13.22 6.66
C ILE A 269 6.37 13.76 5.39
N LEU A 270 5.10 14.13 5.49
CA LEU A 270 4.47 14.99 4.50
C LEU A 270 4.38 16.40 5.06
N VAL A 271 4.68 17.39 4.23
CA VAL A 271 4.42 18.80 4.54
C VAL A 271 3.27 19.27 3.68
N CYS A 272 2.28 19.90 4.29
CA CYS A 272 1.23 20.59 3.55
C CYS A 272 1.72 22.00 3.23
N ASP A 273 1.83 22.29 1.95
CA ASP A 273 2.26 23.56 1.42
C ASP A 273 1.21 24.14 0.46
N ASN A 274 1.24 25.45 0.27
CA ASN A 274 0.44 26.14 -0.73
C ASN A 274 1.29 26.31 -2.00
N TYR A 275 0.90 25.65 -3.08
CA TYR A 275 1.65 25.70 -4.34
C TYR A 275 1.09 26.77 -5.27
N GLU A 276 1.85 27.84 -5.51
CA GLU A 276 1.52 28.81 -6.54
C GLU A 276 1.85 28.26 -7.93
N LYS A 277 0.84 28.17 -8.79
CA LYS A 277 1.04 27.84 -10.20
C LYS A 277 1.56 29.06 -10.96
N ASN A 278 2.25 28.81 -12.06
CA ASN A 278 2.75 29.84 -12.98
C ASN A 278 1.67 30.76 -13.56
N ASP A 279 0.40 30.35 -13.51
CA ASP A 279 -0.76 31.14 -13.94
C ASP A 279 -1.31 32.07 -12.83
N GLY A 280 -0.64 32.13 -11.68
CA GLY A 280 -1.04 32.94 -10.52
C GLY A 280 -2.10 32.27 -9.64
N THR A 281 -2.51 31.03 -9.92
CA THR A 281 -3.46 30.31 -9.07
C THR A 281 -2.74 29.55 -7.95
N THR A 282 -3.17 29.74 -6.70
CA THR A 282 -2.62 29.00 -5.56
C THR A 282 -3.42 27.72 -5.31
N LEU A 283 -2.76 26.58 -5.45
CA LEU A 283 -3.24 25.31 -4.94
C LEU A 283 -3.02 25.27 -3.43
N LYS A 284 -4.12 25.25 -2.68
CA LYS A 284 -4.06 25.03 -1.23
C LYS A 284 -3.96 23.55 -0.92
N ASN A 285 -3.39 23.23 0.25
CA ASN A 285 -3.34 21.88 0.81
C ASN A 285 -2.59 20.83 -0.01
N VAL A 286 -1.47 21.20 -0.63
CA VAL A 286 -0.68 20.24 -1.40
C VAL A 286 0.25 19.48 -0.46
N TYR A 287 0.09 18.16 -0.41
CA TYR A 287 1.02 17.27 0.26
C TYR A 287 2.32 17.16 -0.53
N VAL A 288 3.41 17.42 0.17
CA VAL A 288 4.76 17.35 -0.37
C VAL A 288 5.56 16.33 0.42
N GLU A 289 6.21 15.41 -0.30
CA GLU A 289 7.04 14.37 0.27
C GLU A 289 8.37 14.95 0.78
N SER A 290 8.66 14.80 2.08
CA SER A 290 9.83 15.43 2.71
C SER A 290 10.46 14.54 3.79
N HIS A 291 11.73 14.81 4.12
CA HIS A 291 12.44 14.19 5.24
C HIS A 291 12.74 15.21 6.32
N LEU A 292 12.41 14.87 7.56
CA LEU A 292 12.70 15.66 8.75
C LEU A 292 13.93 15.09 9.46
N GLN A 293 14.86 15.97 9.80
CA GLN A 293 16.04 15.64 10.59
C GLN A 293 16.14 16.62 11.77
N LEU A 294 16.39 16.07 12.96
CA LEU A 294 16.60 16.85 14.18
C LEU A 294 18.07 16.77 14.58
N ASN A 295 18.76 17.90 14.58
CA ASN A 295 20.17 17.99 14.94
C ASN A 295 20.30 18.64 16.32
N PHE A 296 20.62 17.81 17.31
CA PHE A 296 20.93 18.25 18.66
C PHE A 296 22.46 18.30 18.83
N HIS A 297 23.01 19.47 19.17
CA HIS A 297 24.45 19.66 19.35
C HIS A 297 24.78 19.87 20.84
N THR A 298 25.78 19.16 21.35
CA THR A 298 26.36 19.43 22.68
C THR A 298 27.50 20.44 22.52
N GLY A 299 27.16 21.74 22.45
CA GLY A 299 28.12 22.82 22.24
C GLY A 299 27.47 24.19 22.02
N SER A 300 28.21 25.11 21.42
CA SER A 300 27.75 26.47 21.06
C SER A 300 27.03 26.54 19.70
N GLU A 301 26.91 25.42 18.98
CA GLU A 301 26.15 25.35 17.72
C GLU A 301 24.64 25.30 17.97
N PRO A 302 23.82 25.99 17.16
CA PRO A 302 22.37 25.96 17.33
C PRO A 302 21.80 24.57 17.04
N GLU A 303 20.81 24.18 17.83
CA GLU A 303 20.04 22.96 17.60
C GLU A 303 19.04 23.25 16.48
N THR A 304 19.03 22.41 15.43
CA THR A 304 18.32 22.72 14.18
C THR A 304 17.35 21.63 13.76
N LEU A 305 16.19 22.05 13.29
CA LEU A 305 15.21 21.21 12.61
C LEU A 305 15.35 21.44 11.11
N VAL A 306 15.66 20.39 10.36
CA VAL A 306 15.88 20.45 8.91
C VAL A 306 14.79 19.65 8.20
N ILE A 307 14.09 20.28 7.26
CA ILE A 307 13.11 19.64 6.37
C ILE A 307 13.70 19.67 4.96
N ARG A 308 13.91 18.48 4.38
CA ARG A 308 14.34 18.32 2.99
C ARG A 308 13.17 17.83 2.15
N THR A 309 12.73 18.64 1.20
CA THR A 309 11.65 18.32 0.28
C THR A 309 12.18 17.59 -0.94
N LEU A 310 11.49 16.53 -1.37
CA LEU A 310 11.77 15.86 -2.63
C LEU A 310 11.26 16.72 -3.79
N GLU A 311 12.17 17.38 -4.49
CA GLU A 311 11.84 18.19 -5.66
C GLU A 311 11.42 17.29 -6.83
N LYS A 312 10.24 17.56 -7.40
CA LYS A 312 9.83 17.05 -8.71
C LYS A 312 10.29 18.09 -9.73
N GLN A 313 11.44 17.91 -10.38
CA GLN A 313 12.03 19.01 -11.15
C GLN A 313 11.09 19.51 -12.26
N LYS A 314 10.79 20.81 -12.23
CA LYS A 314 10.67 21.70 -13.41
C LYS A 314 10.71 23.17 -12.97
N GLN A 315 11.87 23.79 -13.20
CA GLN A 315 12.13 25.25 -13.29
C GLN A 315 12.14 26.07 -11.97
N LYS A 316 13.19 25.91 -11.18
CA LYS A 316 14.22 26.94 -10.89
C LYS A 316 15.08 26.39 -9.75
N GLN A 317 16.39 26.43 -9.94
CA GLN A 317 17.33 26.29 -8.84
C GLN A 317 17.09 27.48 -7.89
N THR A 318 16.35 27.27 -6.82
CA THR A 318 16.37 28.14 -5.64
C THR A 318 16.65 27.27 -4.42
N GLU A 319 17.26 27.88 -3.42
CA GLU A 319 17.72 27.32 -2.14
C GLU A 319 16.59 26.73 -1.26
N GLU A 320 15.42 26.40 -1.84
CA GLU A 320 14.15 26.09 -1.15
C GLU A 320 13.86 24.59 -0.97
N SER A 321 14.69 23.67 -1.49
CA SER A 321 14.55 22.22 -1.21
C SER A 321 14.87 21.86 0.24
N VAL A 322 15.61 22.70 0.95
CA VAL A 322 16.05 22.44 2.32
C VAL A 322 15.70 23.62 3.21
N ARG A 323 14.73 23.43 4.09
CA ARG A 323 14.35 24.41 5.11
C ARG A 323 15.03 24.06 6.43
N THR A 324 15.81 24.99 6.96
CA THR A 324 16.46 24.86 8.28
C THR A 324 15.84 25.84 9.26
N ILE A 325 15.40 25.34 10.41
CA ILE A 325 14.76 26.11 11.48
C ILE A 325 15.63 25.98 12.74
N ASP A 326 16.04 27.10 13.32
CA ASP A 326 16.60 27.12 14.67
C ASP A 326 15.51 26.72 15.67
N MET A 327 15.74 25.65 16.44
CA MET A 327 14.73 25.15 17.37
C MET A 327 14.39 26.18 18.47
N ASN A 328 15.27 27.13 18.77
CA ASN A 328 14.98 28.21 19.71
C ASN A 328 14.02 29.27 19.15
N SER A 329 13.86 29.35 17.82
CA SER A 329 12.88 30.24 17.18
C SER A 329 11.46 29.64 17.17
N ILE A 330 11.30 28.39 17.60
CA ILE A 330 10.00 27.70 17.67
C ILE A 330 9.16 28.33 18.78
N ARG A 331 7.99 28.86 18.40
CA ARG A 331 7.03 29.46 19.32
C ARG A 331 6.04 28.43 19.84
N SER A 332 5.53 27.57 18.97
CA SER A 332 4.47 26.63 19.32
C SER A 332 4.47 25.41 18.40
N ILE A 333 4.08 24.27 18.98
CA ILE A 333 3.82 23.02 18.27
C ILE A 333 2.41 22.56 18.69
N ILE A 334 1.47 22.58 17.76
CA ILE A 334 0.06 22.31 18.03
C ILE A 334 -0.34 20.99 17.38
N ASN A 335 -0.85 20.04 18.16
CA ASN A 335 -1.38 18.79 17.62
C ASN A 335 -2.72 19.04 16.90
N VAL A 336 -2.89 18.41 15.74
CA VAL A 336 -4.15 18.49 14.99
C VAL A 336 -5.14 17.47 15.55
N LYS A 337 -6.36 17.91 15.89
CA LYS A 337 -7.40 17.03 16.46
C LYS A 337 -7.97 16.04 15.44
N ARG A 338 -8.15 16.47 14.18
CA ARG A 338 -8.77 15.68 13.12
C ARG A 338 -7.84 14.61 12.54
N ASP A 339 -6.53 14.84 12.60
CA ASP A 339 -5.51 13.87 12.18
C ASP A 339 -4.46 13.73 13.27
N ASN A 340 -4.51 12.61 13.98
CA ASN A 340 -3.61 12.32 15.11
C ASN A 340 -2.16 12.05 14.68
N ARG A 341 -1.86 12.10 13.38
CA ARG A 341 -0.51 12.04 12.81
C ARG A 341 0.07 13.42 12.56
N SER A 342 -0.70 14.50 12.73
CA SER A 342 -0.31 15.84 12.29
C SER A 342 -0.01 16.84 13.42
N VAL A 343 0.91 17.77 13.13
CA VAL A 343 1.21 18.95 13.96
C VAL A 343 1.31 20.21 13.10
N PHE A 344 0.91 21.35 13.67
CA PHE A 344 1.33 22.66 13.20
C PHE A 344 2.58 23.10 13.96
N LEU A 345 3.59 23.57 13.22
CA LEU A 345 4.82 24.14 13.74
C LEU A 345 4.85 25.63 13.40
N TYR A 346 4.98 26.47 14.44
CA TYR A 346 5.12 27.91 14.30
C TYR A 346 6.51 28.34 14.79
N ALA A 347 7.31 28.94 13.90
CA ALA A 347 8.65 29.43 14.22
C ALA A 347 8.87 30.85 13.67
N TYR A 348 9.67 31.67 14.35
CA TYR A 348 10.03 32.98 13.81
C TYR A 348 11.02 32.85 12.66
N GLU A 349 10.76 33.57 11.58
CA GLU A 349 11.64 33.62 10.41
C GLU A 349 12.82 34.59 10.64
N ASN A 350 12.56 35.68 11.36
CA ASN A 350 13.57 36.62 11.84
C ASN A 350 13.11 37.24 13.17
N ALA A 351 14.05 37.45 14.11
CA ALA A 351 13.76 38.00 15.44
C ALA A 351 13.09 39.39 15.41
N GLU A 352 13.26 40.14 14.31
CA GLU A 352 12.76 41.51 14.14
C GLU A 352 11.46 41.60 13.32
N ALA A 353 11.08 40.55 12.58
CA ALA A 353 10.13 40.67 11.48
C ALA A 353 8.65 40.36 11.84
N PHE A 354 8.35 39.84 13.03
CA PHE A 354 7.02 39.29 13.40
C PHE A 354 6.43 38.24 12.42
N LEU A 355 7.14 37.90 11.34
CA LEU A 355 6.79 36.86 10.39
C LEU A 355 7.07 35.48 10.99
N SER A 356 6.04 34.65 11.00
CA SER A 356 6.11 33.27 11.46
C SER A 356 6.04 32.31 10.27
N VAL A 357 6.97 31.37 10.22
CA VAL A 357 6.84 30.16 9.40
C VAL A 357 5.75 29.29 10.02
N GLU A 358 4.70 29.04 9.25
CA GLU A 358 3.63 28.10 9.59
C GLU A 358 3.78 26.85 8.71
N LEU A 359 4.03 25.70 9.34
CA LEU A 359 4.15 24.43 8.65
C LEU A 359 3.20 23.41 9.26
N GLN A 360 2.43 22.74 8.42
CA GLN A 360 1.67 21.57 8.84
C GLN A 360 2.42 20.31 8.42
N ILE A 361 2.88 19.55 9.41
CA ILE A 361 3.66 18.33 9.24
C ILE A 361 2.77 17.13 9.54
N PHE A 362 2.89 16.07 8.73
CA PHE A 362 2.18 14.81 8.90
C PHE A 362 3.17 13.66 8.99
N PHE A 363 3.20 13.01 10.15
CA PHE A 363 4.02 11.84 10.41
C PHE A 363 3.36 10.58 9.87
N SER A 364 4.16 9.53 9.67
CA SER A 364 3.69 8.21 9.23
C SER A 364 2.69 7.58 10.20
N SER A 365 2.75 7.91 11.50
CA SER A 365 1.85 7.41 12.54
C SER A 365 1.67 8.38 13.72
N ALA A 366 0.68 8.08 14.57
CA ALA A 366 0.44 8.84 15.80
C ALA A 366 1.56 8.65 16.83
N GLU A 367 2.21 7.48 16.82
CA GLU A 367 3.37 7.14 17.64
C GLU A 367 4.55 8.04 17.26
N ARG A 368 4.82 8.20 15.97
CA ARG A 368 5.89 9.09 15.45
C ARG A 368 5.65 10.56 15.78
N ARG A 369 4.41 11.03 15.65
CA ARG A 369 4.01 12.36 16.11
C ARG A 369 4.26 12.55 17.61
N THR A 370 3.98 11.52 18.41
CA THR A 370 4.21 11.56 19.87
C THR A 370 5.69 11.63 20.19
N ALA A 371 6.52 10.76 19.60
CA ALA A 371 7.96 10.76 19.77
C ALA A 371 8.60 12.09 19.34
N PHE A 372 8.11 12.71 18.26
CA PHE A 372 8.51 14.06 17.86
C PHE A 372 8.21 15.09 18.94
N ASN A 373 7.00 15.07 19.50
CA ASN A 373 6.62 16.02 20.54
C ASN A 373 7.40 15.85 21.84
N GLU A 374 7.77 14.62 22.19
CA GLU A 374 8.64 14.34 23.33
C GLU A 374 10.03 14.94 23.11
N LYS A 375 10.64 14.71 21.94
CA LYS A 375 11.94 15.32 21.58
C LYS A 375 11.90 16.86 21.55
N MET A 376 10.78 17.43 21.12
CA MET A 376 10.61 18.89 21.02
C MET A 376 10.10 19.55 22.31
N SER A 377 9.87 18.79 23.38
CA SER A 377 9.23 19.27 24.61
C SER A 377 9.94 20.48 25.24
N LYS A 378 11.28 20.54 25.19
CA LYS A 378 12.08 21.66 25.73
C LYS A 378 11.92 22.98 24.96
N TYR A 379 11.44 22.95 23.72
CA TYR A 379 11.28 24.13 22.86
C TYR A 379 9.84 24.66 22.82
N ARG A 380 8.91 24.03 23.53
CA ARG A 380 7.53 24.51 23.60
C ARG A 380 7.43 25.64 24.61
N LEU A 381 7.12 26.85 24.16
CA LEU A 381 6.55 27.86 25.06
C LEU A 381 5.18 27.35 25.52
N GLN A 382 4.94 27.36 26.83
CA GLN A 382 3.63 27.05 27.41
C GLN A 382 2.61 28.13 26.99
N THR A 383 2.07 28.02 25.79
CA THR A 383 0.95 28.85 25.35
C THR A 383 -0.19 27.97 24.90
N SER A 384 -1.15 27.80 25.82
CA SER A 384 -2.50 27.31 25.55
C SER A 384 -3.17 28.24 24.54
N ILE A 385 -3.11 27.94 23.24
CA ILE A 385 -3.87 28.69 22.24
C ILE A 385 -4.64 27.72 21.33
N SER A 386 -5.90 28.09 21.18
CA SER A 386 -7.04 27.47 20.54
C SER A 386 -6.86 27.17 19.04
N GLU A 387 -7.20 25.93 18.71
CA GLU A 387 -8.02 25.47 17.57
C GLU A 387 -7.95 26.29 16.28
N VAL A 388 -7.09 25.83 15.36
CA VAL A 388 -7.20 26.16 13.92
C VAL A 388 -7.74 24.92 13.21
N GLU A 389 -8.91 25.05 12.59
CA GLU A 389 -9.50 24.03 11.71
C GLU A 389 -9.04 24.25 10.26
N PRO A 390 -8.21 23.36 9.68
CA PRO A 390 -8.10 23.30 8.23
C PRO A 390 -9.35 22.62 7.64
N LYS A 391 -9.97 23.29 6.66
CA LYS A 391 -11.00 22.70 5.80
C LYS A 391 -10.31 21.80 4.79
N PHE A 392 -10.63 20.51 4.86
CA PHE A 392 -10.28 19.55 3.83
C PHE A 392 -11.37 19.56 2.77
N ASP A 393 -11.00 19.80 1.51
CA ASP A 393 -11.90 19.61 0.38
C ASP A 393 -11.36 18.45 -0.46
N VAL A 394 -12.19 17.44 -0.67
CA VAL A 394 -11.87 16.22 -1.45
C VAL A 394 -11.57 16.56 -2.91
N SER A 395 -11.83 17.80 -3.33
CA SER A 395 -11.45 18.38 -4.63
C SER A 395 -9.92 18.50 -4.87
N ASP A 396 -9.08 18.31 -3.84
CA ASP A 396 -7.61 18.44 -3.98
C ASP A 396 -6.93 17.25 -4.70
N LEU A 397 -7.58 16.08 -4.78
CA LEU A 397 -7.12 14.96 -5.62
C LEU A 397 -7.19 15.28 -7.13
N ASP A 398 -8.17 16.10 -7.56
CA ASP A 398 -8.28 16.52 -8.96
C ASP A 398 -7.14 17.45 -9.38
N LYS A 399 -6.56 18.18 -8.43
CA LYS A 399 -5.42 19.09 -8.66
C LYS A 399 -4.08 18.36 -8.69
N LEU A 400 -3.94 17.24 -7.96
CA LEU A 400 -2.74 16.39 -8.06
C LEU A 400 -2.65 15.68 -9.41
N ASN A 401 -3.80 15.27 -9.99
CA ASN A 401 -3.85 14.78 -11.38
C ASN A 401 -3.45 15.87 -12.41
N GLN A 402 -3.56 17.16 -12.08
CA GLN A 402 -3.11 18.25 -12.95
C GLN A 402 -1.60 18.54 -12.84
N LYS A 403 -0.90 18.02 -11.83
CA LYS A 403 0.58 18.11 -11.73
C LYS A 403 1.30 17.12 -12.65
N PHE A 404 0.60 16.08 -13.13
CA PHE A 404 1.13 15.13 -14.10
C PHE A 404 0.38 15.27 -15.43
N LEU A 405 1.06 15.82 -16.43
CA LEU A 405 0.58 15.81 -17.81
C LEU A 405 0.46 14.34 -18.26
N ILE A 406 -0.75 13.78 -18.23
CA ILE A 406 -1.01 12.45 -18.80
C ILE A 406 -0.83 12.55 -20.32
N VAL A 407 0.38 12.28 -20.80
CA VAL A 407 0.62 11.98 -22.22
C VAL A 407 0.28 10.50 -22.41
N GLY A 408 -1.01 10.21 -22.48
CA GLY A 408 -1.52 8.92 -22.91
C GLY A 408 -1.28 8.75 -24.41
N LYS A 409 -0.26 7.97 -24.76
CA LYS A 409 0.10 7.65 -26.14
C LYS A 409 -0.88 6.59 -26.69
N GLN A 410 -1.84 7.00 -27.51
CA GLN A 410 -2.33 6.17 -28.61
C GLN A 410 -2.61 6.98 -29.87
N THR A 411 -1.77 6.70 -30.88
CA THR A 411 -2.10 6.59 -32.31
C THR A 411 -2.69 7.81 -33.04
N SER A 412 -1.85 8.48 -33.84
CA SER A 412 -1.93 8.41 -35.32
C SER A 412 -1.01 9.46 -35.97
N GLU A 413 0.19 9.04 -36.37
CA GLU A 413 1.04 9.76 -37.34
C GLU A 413 0.46 9.69 -38.77
N THR A 414 -0.85 9.52 -38.93
CA THR A 414 -1.51 9.43 -40.25
C THR A 414 -2.77 10.31 -40.35
N MET A 415 -2.82 11.40 -39.59
CA MET A 415 -3.88 12.44 -39.68
C MET A 415 -3.31 13.86 -39.81
N HIS A 416 -2.02 14.02 -40.17
CA HIS A 416 -1.43 15.33 -40.48
C HIS A 416 -1.12 15.57 -41.97
N ARG A 417 -1.66 14.73 -42.88
CA ARG A 417 -1.47 14.90 -44.33
C ARG A 417 -2.71 15.23 -45.18
N ASN A 418 -3.90 15.40 -44.60
CA ASN A 418 -5.12 15.66 -45.40
C ASN A 418 -6.06 16.76 -44.87
N LEU A 419 -5.56 17.74 -44.10
CA LEU A 419 -6.33 18.97 -43.78
C LEU A 419 -5.68 20.26 -44.30
N HIS A 420 -4.66 20.15 -45.16
CA HIS A 420 -4.17 21.25 -46.02
C HIS A 420 -4.57 21.08 -47.51
N LYS A 421 -5.68 20.40 -47.76
CA LYS A 421 -6.40 20.47 -49.04
C LYS A 421 -7.86 20.83 -48.75
N ASN A 422 -8.08 22.11 -48.48
CA ASN A 422 -9.27 22.88 -48.86
C ASN A 422 -9.14 24.29 -48.29
N THR A 423 -8.13 25.02 -48.78
CA THR A 423 -8.25 26.45 -49.04
C THR A 423 -8.66 26.59 -50.50
N ASN A 424 -9.97 26.72 -50.73
CA ASN A 424 -10.61 27.60 -51.70
C ASN A 424 -12.11 27.58 -51.45
#